data_AF-A0A941J648-F1
#
_entry.id   AF-A0A941J648-F1
#
_cell.length_a   1.000
_cell.length_b   1.000
_cell.length_c   1.000
_cell.angle_alpha   90.00
_cell.angle_beta   90.00
_cell.angle_gamma   90.00
#
_symmetry.space_group_name_H-M   'P 1'
#
loop_
_entity.id
_entity.type
_entity.pdbx_description
1 polymer ?
#
loop_
_entity_poly.entity_id
_entity_poly.type
_entity_poly.pdbx_seq_one_letter_code
_entity_poly.pdbx_strand_id
1 'polypeptide(L)'
;MIFVINAVILAVYFSLAEQKWRIKQELHYAQLEAMQSRSGREALYLVHDLKTPLTAIEGLNSLISLKVDDSKIKEYCQRISASIHSVSDMISEILYDDKNIGAV
;
A
#
# COMPACT_ATOMS: atom_id res chain seq x y z
N MET A 1 -44.79 41.04 -3.22
CA MET A 1 -45.13 39.59 -3.12
C MET A 1 -44.31 38.74 -4.09
N ILE A 2 -44.41 38.92 -5.42
CA ILE A 2 -43.64 38.11 -6.40
C ILE A 2 -42.12 38.14 -6.18
N PHE A 3 -41.53 39.31 -5.93
CA PHE A 3 -40.09 39.44 -5.72
C PHE A 3 -39.60 38.69 -4.47
N VAL A 4 -40.39 38.73 -3.40
CA VAL A 4 -40.10 38.04 -2.14
C VAL A 4 -40.17 36.52 -2.34
N ILE A 5 -41.19 36.04 -3.06
CA ILE A 5 -41.34 34.61 -3.37
C ILE A 5 -40.14 34.11 -4.20
N ASN A 6 -39.74 34.85 -5.24
CA ASN A 6 -38.58 34.49 -6.05
C ASN A 6 -37.28 34.50 -5.25
N ALA A 7 -37.09 35.47 -4.34
CA ALA A 7 -35.93 35.53 -3.47
C ALA A 7 -35.86 34.32 -2.52
N VAL A 8 -36.99 33.90 -1.94
CA VAL A 8 -37.07 32.72 -1.08
C VAL A 8 -36.77 31.45 -1.87
N ILE A 9 -37.34 31.30 -3.07
CA ILE A 9 -37.08 30.16 -3.94
C ILE A 9 -35.57 30.08 -4.25
N LEU A 10 -34.95 31.19 -4.63
CA LEU A 10 -33.53 31.25 -4.96
C LEU A 10 -32.64 30.94 -3.75
N ALA A 11 -32.99 31.43 -2.56
CA ALA A 11 -32.29 31.10 -1.32
C ALA A 11 -32.36 29.60 -0.98
N VAL A 12 -33.52 28.95 -1.20
CA VAL A 12 -33.67 27.50 -1.00
C VAL A 12 -32.85 26.73 -2.02
N TYR A 13 -32.88 27.12 -3.31
CA TYR A 13 -32.05 26.49 -4.34
C TYR A 13 -30.56 26.62 -4.03
N PHE A 14 -30.13 27.80 -3.57
CA PHE A 14 -28.75 28.06 -3.19
C PHE A 14 -28.32 27.20 -2.00
N SER A 15 -29.13 27.14 -0.94
CA SER A 15 -28.85 26.30 0.24
C SER A 15 -28.80 24.81 -0.10
N LEU A 16 -29.71 24.33 -0.97
CA LEU A 16 -29.69 22.94 -1.46
C LEU A 16 -28.44 22.64 -2.30
N ALA A 17 -28.00 23.58 -3.14
CA ALA A 17 -26.79 23.42 -3.92
C ALA A 17 -25.57 23.31 -3.00
N GLU A 18 -25.45 24.19 -2.01
CA GLU A 18 -24.36 24.19 -1.03
C GLU A 18 -24.29 22.86 -0.26
N GLN A 19 -25.43 22.35 0.24
CA GLN A 19 -25.46 21.07 0.93
C GLN A 19 -25.04 19.90 0.03
N LYS A 20 -25.51 19.88 -1.22
CA LYS A 20 -25.10 18.84 -2.19
C LYS A 20 -23.60 18.90 -2.48
N TRP A 21 -23.04 20.10 -2.57
CA TRP A 21 -21.60 20.29 -2.77
C TRP A 21 -20.80 19.77 -1.57
N ARG A 22 -21.22 20.10 -0.34
CA ARG A 22 -20.59 19.61 0.88
C ARG A 22 -20.63 18.08 1.00
N ILE A 23 -21.80 17.47 0.81
CA ILE A 23 -21.95 16.00 0.89
C ILE A 23 -21.09 15.30 -0.17
N LYS A 24 -21.02 15.85 -1.40
CA LYS A 24 -20.15 15.31 -2.44
C LYS A 24 -18.67 15.39 -2.06
N GLN A 25 -18.24 16.49 -1.46
CA GLN A 25 -16.85 16.63 -0.99
C GLN A 25 -16.57 15.64 0.14
N GLU A 26 -17.42 15.58 1.18
CA GLU A 26 -17.28 14.65 2.29
C GLU A 26 -17.22 13.19 1.80
N LEU A 27 -18.09 12.80 0.86
CA LEU A 27 -18.06 11.48 0.24
C LEU A 27 -16.77 11.23 -0.56
N HIS A 28 -16.30 12.22 -1.31
CA HIS A 28 -15.06 12.10 -2.07
C HIS A 28 -13.84 11.91 -1.17
N TYR A 29 -13.74 12.68 -0.08
CA TYR A 29 -12.68 12.53 0.91
C TYR A 29 -12.75 11.16 1.61
N ALA A 30 -13.95 10.73 2.04
CA ALA A 30 -14.13 9.41 2.65
C ALA A 30 -13.74 8.26 1.69
N GLN A 31 -14.01 8.41 0.38
CA GLN A 31 -13.59 7.43 -0.62
C GLN A 31 -12.07 7.40 -0.79
N LEU A 32 -11.42 8.56 -0.82
CA LEU A 32 -9.96 8.65 -0.91
C LEU A 32 -9.29 8.01 0.31
N GLU A 33 -9.79 8.31 1.52
CA GLU A 33 -9.28 7.73 2.77
C GLU A 33 -9.48 6.20 2.80
N ALA A 34 -10.65 5.72 2.37
CA ALA A 34 -10.92 4.29 2.26
C ALA A 34 -10.02 3.59 1.22
N MET A 35 -9.74 4.23 0.09
CA MET A 35 -8.81 3.74 -0.93
C MET A 35 -7.38 3.69 -0.41
N GLN A 36 -6.92 4.73 0.28
CA GLN A 36 -5.58 4.77 0.86
C GLN A 36 -5.41 3.70 1.96
N SER A 37 -6.38 3.57 2.86
CA SER A 37 -6.41 2.51 3.88
C SER A 37 -6.42 1.11 3.27
N ARG A 38 -7.11 0.93 2.14
CA ARG A 38 -7.12 -0.33 1.40
C ARG A 38 -5.79 -0.61 0.71
N SER A 39 -5.20 0.39 0.06
CA SER A 39 -3.91 0.28 -0.63
C SER A 39 -2.79 -0.18 0.30
N GLY A 40 -2.67 0.40 1.50
CA GLY A 40 -1.63 -0.02 2.46
C GLY A 40 -1.81 -1.46 2.96
N ARG A 41 -3.06 -1.92 3.15
CA ARG A 41 -3.32 -3.34 3.48
C ARG A 41 -2.96 -4.27 2.33
N GLU A 42 -3.29 -3.90 1.09
CA GLU A 42 -2.94 -4.68 -0.11
C GLU A 42 -1.41 -4.78 -0.25
N ALA A 43 -0.67 -3.69 -0.02
CA ALA A 43 0.80 -3.72 0.00
C ALA A 43 1.37 -4.66 1.06
N LEU A 44 0.80 -4.69 2.28
CA LEU A 44 1.22 -5.61 3.34
C LEU A 44 1.01 -7.08 2.96
N TYR A 45 -0.14 -7.41 2.36
CA TYR A 45 -0.38 -8.78 1.87
C TYR A 45 0.61 -9.17 0.78
N LEU A 46 0.91 -8.27 -0.16
CA LEU A 46 1.91 -8.51 -1.19
C LEU A 46 3.31 -8.78 -0.61
N VAL A 47 3.73 -8.01 0.41
CA VAL A 47 5.01 -8.26 1.10
C VAL A 47 5.07 -9.65 1.72
N HIS A 48 4.00 -10.07 2.41
CA HIS A 48 3.92 -11.41 3.00
C HIS A 48 4.01 -12.51 1.94
N ASP A 49 3.28 -12.34 0.84
CA ASP A 49 3.23 -13.31 -0.26
C ASP A 49 4.58 -13.42 -0.99
N LEU A 50 5.39 -12.35 -1.02
CA LEU A 50 6.74 -12.39 -1.57
C LEU A 50 7.77 -12.97 -0.58
N LYS A 51 7.58 -12.78 0.73
CA LYS A 51 8.51 -13.29 1.75
C LYS A 51 8.47 -14.82 1.83
N THR A 52 7.29 -15.41 1.70
CA THR A 52 7.06 -16.87 1.76
C THR A 52 7.92 -17.67 0.76
N PRO A 53 7.91 -17.38 -0.57
CA PRO A 53 8.77 -18.08 -1.52
C PRO A 53 10.26 -17.78 -1.32
N LEU A 54 10.64 -16.58 -0.87
CA LEU A 54 12.04 -16.26 -0.55
C LEU A 54 12.58 -17.15 0.59
N THR A 55 11.81 -17.33 1.66
CA THR A 55 12.18 -18.23 2.76
C THR A 55 12.33 -19.68 2.28
N ALA A 56 11.47 -20.14 1.36
CA ALA A 56 11.60 -21.46 0.78
C ALA A 56 12.89 -21.61 -0.05
N ILE A 57 13.22 -20.61 -0.89
CA ILE A 57 14.45 -20.60 -1.69
C ILE A 57 15.69 -20.57 -0.78
N GLU A 58 15.68 -19.76 0.29
CA GLU A 58 16.78 -19.69 1.25
C GLU A 58 17.00 -21.03 1.98
N GLY A 59 15.92 -21.69 2.37
CA GLY A 59 15.95 -23.03 2.95
C GLY A 59 16.55 -24.06 1.99
N LEU A 60 16.11 -24.08 0.73
CA LEU A 60 16.66 -24.96 -0.30
C LEU A 60 18.14 -24.68 -0.58
N ASN A 61 18.52 -23.41 -0.68
CA ASN A 61 19.90 -22.98 -0.88
C ASN A 61 20.80 -23.42 0.29
N SER A 62 20.31 -23.33 1.52
CA SER A 62 21.01 -23.80 2.72
C SER A 62 21.21 -25.31 2.72
N LEU A 63 20.19 -26.09 2.29
CA LEU A 63 20.30 -27.54 2.15
C LEU A 63 21.33 -27.95 1.07
N ILE A 64 21.40 -27.22 -0.04
CA ILE A 64 22.41 -27.44 -1.09
C ILE A 64 23.81 -27.18 -0.53
N SER A 65 24.00 -26.04 0.14
CA SER A 65 25.30 -25.67 0.74
C SER A 65 25.78 -26.68 1.79
N LEU A 66 24.85 -27.30 2.53
CA LEU A 66 25.16 -28.33 3.54
C LEU A 66 25.53 -29.68 2.91
N LYS A 67 24.91 -30.06 1.79
CA LYS A 67 25.08 -31.39 1.18
C LYS A 67 26.24 -31.48 0.20
N VAL A 68 26.68 -30.36 -0.35
CA VAL A 68 27.67 -30.36 -1.44
C VAL A 68 29.00 -29.81 -0.95
N ASP A 69 30.05 -30.64 -1.06
CA ASP A 69 31.42 -30.27 -0.71
C ASP A 69 32.22 -29.84 -1.94
N ASP A 70 31.68 -28.84 -2.67
CA ASP A 70 32.33 -28.17 -3.79
C ASP A 70 32.44 -26.68 -3.48
N SER A 71 33.65 -26.12 -3.58
CA SER A 71 33.92 -24.74 -3.18
C SER A 71 33.17 -23.71 -4.04
N LYS A 72 32.98 -24.01 -5.33
CA LYS A 72 32.31 -23.13 -6.28
C LYS A 72 30.81 -23.14 -6.04
N ILE A 73 30.23 -24.29 -5.72
CA ILE A 73 28.82 -24.41 -5.32
C ILE A 73 28.56 -23.64 -4.03
N LYS A 74 29.46 -23.73 -3.04
CA LYS A 74 29.36 -22.93 -1.79
C LYS A 74 29.41 -21.43 -2.06
N GLU A 75 30.29 -20.97 -2.95
CA GLU A 75 30.34 -19.57 -3.39
C GLU A 75 29.01 -19.13 -4.02
N TYR A 76 28.44 -19.95 -4.91
CA TYR A 76 27.14 -19.67 -5.51
C TYR A 76 26.02 -19.59 -4.48
N CYS A 77 26.00 -20.53 -3.52
CA CYS A 77 25.02 -20.49 -2.43
C CYS A 77 25.15 -19.21 -1.60
N GLN A 78 26.36 -18.75 -1.30
CA GLN A 78 26.56 -17.47 -0.60
C GLN A 78 26.03 -16.29 -1.39
N ARG A 79 26.28 -16.24 -2.71
CA ARG A 79 25.76 -15.18 -3.58
C ARG A 79 24.24 -15.19 -3.65
N ILE A 80 23.62 -16.37 -3.72
CA ILE A 80 22.16 -16.52 -3.70
C ILE A 80 21.58 -15.99 -2.38
N SER A 81 22.16 -16.36 -1.23
CA SER A 81 21.72 -15.85 0.07
C SER A 81 21.84 -14.32 0.15
N ALA A 82 22.94 -13.74 -0.32
CA ALA A 82 23.11 -12.28 -0.36
C ALA A 82 22.04 -11.59 -1.22
N SER A 83 21.70 -12.16 -2.37
CA SER A 83 20.61 -11.66 -3.21
C SER A 83 19.24 -11.79 -2.55
N ILE A 84 18.96 -12.91 -1.87
CA ILE A 84 17.72 -13.11 -1.12
C ILE A 84 17.57 -12.06 -0.01
N HIS A 85 18.63 -11.77 0.75
CA HIS A 85 18.61 -10.74 1.78
C HIS A 85 18.33 -9.36 1.18
N SER A 86 19.04 -8.98 0.11
CA SER A 86 18.81 -7.70 -0.56
C SER A 86 17.37 -7.55 -1.06
N VAL A 87 16.78 -8.61 -1.61
CA VAL A 87 15.36 -8.59 -2.04
C VAL A 87 14.42 -8.53 -0.83
N SER A 88 14.73 -9.24 0.25
CA SER A 88 13.93 -9.19 1.48
C SER A 88 13.92 -7.79 2.11
N ASP A 89 15.05 -7.08 2.07
CA ASP A 89 15.19 -5.71 2.54
C ASP A 89 14.37 -4.75 1.66
N MET A 90 14.51 -4.84 0.33
CA MET A 90 13.72 -4.03 -0.61
C MET A 90 12.21 -4.22 -0.41
N ILE A 91 11.74 -5.46 -0.24
CA ILE A 91 10.31 -5.75 -0.01
C ILE A 91 9.87 -5.19 1.35
N SER A 92 10.74 -5.22 2.36
CA SER A 92 10.42 -4.66 3.68
C SER A 92 10.34 -3.12 3.64
N GLU A 93 11.10 -2.48 2.75
CA GLU A 93 11.08 -1.02 2.55
C GLU A 93 9.77 -0.52 1.92
N ILE A 94 9.11 -1.33 1.08
CA ILE A 94 7.78 -1.02 0.51
C ILE A 94 6.75 -0.67 1.60
N LEU A 95 6.88 -1.24 2.81
CA LEU A 95 6.01 -0.97 3.95
C LEU A 95 6.34 0.32 4.71
N TYR A 96 7.58 0.81 4.60
CA TYR A 96 8.04 1.98 5.33
C TYR A 96 7.78 3.29 4.58
N ASP A 97 7.79 3.25 3.25
CA ASP A 97 7.55 4.43 2.41
C ASP A 97 6.12 4.99 2.58
N ASP A 98 5.13 4.11 2.83
CA ASP A 98 3.73 4.50 3.08
C ASP A 98 3.52 5.11 4.48
N LYS A 99 4.46 4.88 5.41
CA LYS A 99 4.33 5.30 6.82
C LYS A 99 4.72 6.76 7.07
N ASN A 100 5.47 7.39 6.15
CA ASN A 100 5.94 8.78 6.29
C ASN A 100 4.99 9.83 5.68
N ILE A 101 3.85 9.43 5.10
CA ILE A 101 2.90 10.35 4.44
C ILE A 101 1.71 10.73 5.38
N GLY A 102 1.64 10.14 6.57
CA GLY A 102 0.55 10.36 7.55
C GLY A 102 0.94 11.10 8.83
N ALA A 103 2.17 11.60 8.95
CA ALA A 103 2.68 12.26 10.15
C ALA A 103 3.31 13.63 9.84
N VAL A 104 2.55 14.53 9.21
CA VAL A 104 2.81 15.98 9.19
C VAL A 104 1.48 16.71 9.35
#